data_AF-M6BG63-F1
#
_entry.id   AF-M6BG63-F1
#
_cell.length_a   1.000
_cell.length_b   1.000
_cell.length_c   1.000
_cell.angle_alpha   90.00
_cell.angle_beta   90.00
_cell.angle_gamma   90.00
#
_symmetry.space_group_name_H-M   'P 1'
#
loop_
_entity.id
_entity.type
_entity.pdbx_description
1 polymer ?
#
loop_
_entity_poly.entity_id
_entity_poly.type
_entity_poly.pdbx_seq_one_letter_code
_entity_poly.pdbx_strand_id
1 'polypeptide(L)' 'MRSEIKNTLQRQNRIFVKEFLGNPDRIQFRTNSIEAFVYIRPISRYKPGAKPDLEIRVLMRNGTVVRVEHVAP' A
#
# COMPACT_ATOMS: atom_id res chain seq x y z
N MET A 1 -9.61 -7.71 -6.84
CA MET A 1 -9.70 -6.85 -5.65
C MET A 1 -8.37 -6.67 -4.92
N ARG A 2 -7.86 -7.64 -4.14
CA ARG A 2 -6.47 -7.59 -3.63
C ARG A 2 -5.42 -7.54 -4.76
N SER A 3 -5.73 -8.26 -5.84
CA SER A 3 -4.99 -8.22 -7.10
C SER A 3 -5.08 -6.87 -7.84
N GLU A 4 -6.15 -6.08 -7.66
CA GLU A 4 -6.28 -4.78 -8.35
C GLU A 4 -5.38 -3.73 -7.72
N ILE A 5 -5.37 -3.60 -6.39
CA ILE A 5 -4.46 -2.66 -5.70
C ILE A 5 -3.01 -2.99 -6.07
N LYS A 6 -2.66 -4.28 -6.04
CA LYS A 6 -1.33 -4.73 -6.47
C LYS A 6 -1.04 -4.31 -7.90
N ASN A 7 -1.92 -4.61 -8.85
CA ASN A 7 -1.71 -4.28 -10.26
C ASN A 7 -1.66 -2.77 -10.52
N THR A 8 -2.50 -1.98 -9.84
CA THR A 8 -2.58 -0.53 -10.00
C THR A 8 -1.35 0.17 -9.41
N LEU A 9 -0.88 -0.25 -8.24
CA LEU A 9 0.23 0.40 -7.56
C LEU A 9 1.60 -0.07 -8.04
N GLN A 10 1.71 -1.27 -8.62
CA GLN A 10 2.99 -1.81 -9.05
C GLN A 10 3.66 -0.90 -10.08
N ARG A 11 4.97 -0.64 -9.89
CA ARG A 11 5.79 0.29 -10.69
C ARG A 11 5.37 1.77 -10.60
N GLN A 12 4.41 2.12 -9.77
CA GLN A 12 4.04 3.53 -9.54
C GLN A 12 5.01 4.21 -8.59
N ASN A 13 5.00 5.54 -8.60
CA ASN A 13 5.83 6.37 -7.74
C ASN A 13 5.12 6.74 -6.42
N ARG A 14 5.86 7.34 -5.48
CA ARG A 14 5.36 7.74 -4.16
C ARG A 14 4.17 8.70 -4.20
N ILE A 15 4.13 9.60 -5.19
CA ILE A 15 3.07 10.60 -5.32
C ILE A 15 1.76 9.92 -5.66
N PHE A 16 1.79 9.06 -6.70
CA PHE A 16 0.62 8.30 -7.12
C PHE A 16 0.06 7.42 -5.99
N VAL A 17 0.93 6.74 -5.23
CA VAL A 17 0.50 5.91 -4.09
C VAL A 17 -0.27 6.75 -3.06
N LYS A 18 0.18 7.98 -2.77
CA LYS A 18 -0.49 8.87 -1.81
C LYS A 18 -1.80 9.44 -2.35
N GLU A 19 -1.89 9.74 -3.63
CA GLU A 19 -3.15 10.18 -4.25
C GLU A 19 -4.19 9.03 -4.30
N PHE A 20 -3.68 7.81 -4.49
CA PHE A 20 -4.51 6.62 -4.63
C PHE A 20 -4.97 6.01 -3.30
N LEU A 21 -4.10 5.94 -2.30
CA LEU A 21 -4.41 5.34 -0.99
C LEU A 21 -4.56 6.37 0.13
N GLY A 22 -4.17 7.62 -0.11
CA GLY A 22 -3.99 8.62 0.94
C GLY A 22 -2.61 8.54 1.59
N ASN A 23 -2.42 9.36 2.62
CA ASN A 23 -1.18 9.37 3.39
C ASN A 23 -1.04 8.10 4.23
N PRO A 24 0.15 7.46 4.22
CA PRO A 24 0.41 6.30 5.06
C PRO A 24 0.34 6.65 6.54
N ASP A 25 -0.06 5.67 7.35
CA ASP A 25 -0.07 5.80 8.81
C ASP A 25 1.35 5.77 9.37
N ARG A 26 2.20 4.93 8.78
CA ARG A 26 3.61 4.80 9.17
C ARG A 26 4.46 4.61 7.93
N ILE A 27 5.69 5.10 7.99
CA ILE A 27 6.72 4.83 6.99
C ILE A 27 7.83 4.05 7.72
N GLN A 28 8.13 2.85 7.23
CA GLN A 28 9.21 2.01 7.79
C GLN A 28 10.31 1.84 6.75
N PHE A 29 11.57 1.97 7.15
CA PHE A 29 12.72 1.67 6.32
C PHE A 29 13.21 0.27 6.67
N ARG A 30 13.07 -0.69 5.75
CA ARG A 30 13.49 -2.09 6.00
C ARG A 30 14.96 -2.31 5.68
N THR A 31 15.47 -1.61 4.68
CA THR A 31 16.90 -1.58 4.29
C THR A 31 17.22 -0.21 3.71
N ASN A 32 18.50 0.10 3.45
CA ASN A 32 18.95 1.40 2.91
C ASN A 32 18.28 1.83 1.60
N SER A 33 17.59 0.93 0.89
CA SER A 33 16.91 1.26 -0.37
C SER A 33 15.43 0.88 -0.40
N ILE A 34 14.88 0.27 0.67
CA ILE A 34 13.48 -0.17 0.70
C ILE A 34 12.71 0.57 1.78
N GLU A 35 11.72 1.33 1.34
CA GLU A 35 10.74 2.00 2.18
C GLU A 35 9.39 1.27 2.11
N ALA A 36 8.71 1.16 3.23
CA ALA A 36 7.40 0.54 3.35
C ALA A 36 6.40 1.58 3.86
N PHE A 37 5.42 1.90 3.04
CA PHE A 37 4.26 2.68 3.46
C PHE A 37 3.23 1.73 4.06
N VAL A 38 2.91 1.96 5.33
CA VAL A 38 2.03 1.11 6.11
C VAL A 38 0.69 1.83 6.31
N TYR A 39 -0.38 1.11 6.02
CA TYR A 39 -1.76 1.55 6.16
C TYR A 39 -2.48 0.57 7.08
N ILE A 40 -2.83 1.00 8.28
CA ILE A 40 -3.58 0.21 9.28
C ILE A 40 -5.05 0.65 9.38
N ARG A 41 -5.40 1.75 8.71
CA ARG A 41 -6.79 2.18 8.57
C ARG A 41 -7.52 1.31 7.54
N PRO A 42 -8.83 1.07 7.73
CA PRO A 42 -9.63 0.47 6.69
C PRO A 42 -9.58 1.37 5.45
N ILE A 43 -8.88 0.92 4.40
CA ILE A 43 -8.82 1.66 3.14
C ILE A 43 -10.18 1.47 2.45
N SER A 44 -11.11 2.36 2.81
CA SER A 44 -12.55 2.35 2.47
C SER A 44 -12.85 2.43 0.96
N ARG A 45 -11.83 2.51 0.09
CA ARG A 45 -12.02 2.62 -1.37
C ARG A 45 -12.50 1.32 -2.04
N TYR A 46 -12.71 0.24 -1.29
CA TYR A 46 -12.77 -1.09 -1.86
C TYR A 46 -13.96 -1.90 -1.31
N LYS A 47 -15.02 -1.92 -2.15
CA LYS A 47 -16.33 -2.60 -2.05
C LYS A 47 -17.16 -2.33 -0.78
N PRO A 48 -18.36 -1.77 -0.93
CA PRO A 48 -19.38 -1.83 0.12
C PRO A 48 -19.62 -3.30 0.52
N GLY A 49 -19.37 -3.63 1.80
CA GLY A 49 -19.62 -4.96 2.36
C GLY A 49 -18.42 -5.92 2.44
N ALA A 50 -17.24 -5.57 1.94
CA ALA A 50 -16.03 -6.37 2.18
C ALA A 50 -15.38 -5.99 3.52
N LYS A 51 -14.97 -6.97 4.33
CA LYS A 51 -14.15 -6.69 5.52
C LYS A 51 -12.81 -6.08 5.06
N PRO A 52 -12.42 -4.90 5.58
CA PRO A 52 -11.17 -4.27 5.20
C PRO A 52 -9.97 -5.13 5.65
N ASP A 53 -8.90 -5.14 4.85
CA ASP A 53 -7.63 -5.72 5.28
C ASP A 53 -7.14 -4.97 6.54
N LEU A 54 -6.58 -5.71 7.51
CA LEU A 54 -6.08 -5.15 8.77
C LEU A 54 -4.87 -4.24 8.55
N GLU A 55 -4.07 -4.57 7.55
CA GLU A 55 -2.88 -3.81 7.20
C GLU A 55 -2.55 -3.98 5.71
N ILE A 56 -2.24 -2.88 5.03
CA ILE A 56 -1.64 -2.87 3.70
C ILE A 56 -0.25 -2.25 3.81
N ARG A 57 0.75 -2.95 3.25
CA ARG A 57 2.14 -2.49 3.16
C ARG A 57 2.52 -2.32 1.70
N VAL A 58 2.89 -1.11 1.30
CA VAL A 58 3.42 -0.82 -0.02
C VAL A 58 4.92 -0.67 0.09
N LEU A 59 5.66 -1.65 -0.43
CA LEU A 59 7.12 -1.64 -0.48
C LEU A 59 7.58 -0.94 -1.75
N MET A 60 8.43 0.05 -1.58
CA MET A 60 9.05 0.80 -2.64
C MET A 60 10.56 0.69 -2.55
N ARG A 61 11.20 0.64 -3.72
CA ARG A 61 12.64 0.71 -3.86
C ARG A 61 12.98 1.93 -4.69
N ASN A 62 13.85 2.80 -4.17
CA ASN A 62 14.23 4.06 -4.83
C ASN A 62 13.01 4.91 -5.27
N GLY A 63 11.92 4.90 -4.49
CA GLY A 63 10.71 5.65 -4.78
C GLY A 63 9.72 5.00 -5.76
N THR A 64 9.98 3.78 -6.23
CA THR A 64 9.09 3.00 -7.10
C THR A 64 8.52 1.79 -6.37
N VAL A 65 7.22 1.54 -6.48
CA VAL A 65 6.56 0.38 -5.86
C VAL A 65 7.06 -0.92 -6.49
N VAL A 66 7.66 -1.76 -5.66
CA VAL A 66 8.14 -3.09 -6.04
C VAL A 66 7.19 -4.20 -5.59
N ARG A 67 6.46 -3.99 -4.49
CA ARG A 67 5.57 -5.01 -3.93
C ARG A 67 4.47 -4.38 -3.08
N VAL A 68 3.30 -5.01 -3.09
CA VAL A 68 2.20 -4.71 -2.16
C VAL A 68 1.92 -5.98 -1.36
N GLU A 69 1.92 -5.86 -0.04
CA GLU A 69 1.56 -6.92 0.90
C GLU A 69 0.29 -6.49 1.65
N HIS A 70 -0.54 -7.46 2.00
CA HIS A 70 -1.75 -7.22 2.79
C HIS A 70 -1.91 -8.31 3.86
N VAL A 71 -2.47 -7.95 5.00
CA VAL A 71 -2.84 -8.86 6.07
C VAL A 71 -4.37 -9.03 6.04
N ALA A 72 -4.83 -10.23 5.68
CA ALA A 72 -6.24 -10.56 5.73
C ALA A 72 -6.76 -10.53 7.19
N PRO A 73 -8.03 -10.15 7.41
CA PRO A 73 -8.66 -10.20 8.72
C PRO A 73 -8.86 -11.63 9.23
#